data_AF-A0A554FVY9-F1
#
_entry.id   AF-A0A554FVY9-F1
#
_cell.length_a   1.000
_cell.length_b   1.000
_cell.length_c   1.000
_cell.angle_alpha   90.00
_cell.angle_beta   90.00
_cell.angle_gamma   90.00
#
_symmetry.space_group_name_H-M   'P 1'
#
loop_
_entity.id
_entity.type
_entity.pdbx_description
1 polymer ?
#
loop_
_entity_poly.entity_id
_entity_poly.type
_entity_poly.pdbx_seq_one_letter_code
_entity_poly.pdbx_strand_id
1 'polypeptide(L)'
;MGYTQTDAIGIYGFLLFVMSAAKTVAVVRSVVGFLMWQYRAVRIAKQLEVSRTSPRRAILSWFIPGVNLFKPYQVLRDLWLDLGGAANRAGLIRAWWCTGLLTLALGVERQWMLRLADVEAISTGALRLTRLAYTGMFLLATALCIGVVWRIQRRLVQMKGEVLRAS
;
A
#
# COMPACT_ATOMS: atom_id res chain seq x y z
N MET A 1 -24.33 -32.71 -25.81
CA MET A 1 -23.53 -32.75 -24.57
C MET A 1 -23.88 -31.53 -23.74
N GLY A 2 -24.78 -31.69 -22.77
CA GLY A 2 -25.21 -30.59 -21.91
C GLY A 2 -24.18 -30.35 -20.81
N TYR A 3 -23.74 -29.11 -20.65
CA TYR A 3 -22.93 -28.69 -19.51
C TYR A 3 -23.67 -29.05 -18.22
N THR A 4 -23.13 -29.96 -17.41
CA THR A 4 -23.76 -30.29 -16.13
C THR A 4 -23.54 -29.14 -15.15
N GLN A 5 -24.51 -28.89 -14.27
CA GLN A 5 -24.41 -27.82 -13.26
C GLN A 5 -23.13 -27.95 -12.40
N THR A 6 -22.64 -29.17 -12.20
CA THR A 6 -21.39 -29.51 -11.51
C THR A 6 -20.15 -29.07 -12.28
N ASP A 7 -20.11 -29.25 -13.61
CA ASP A 7 -18.99 -28.80 -14.44
C ASP A 7 -18.89 -27.27 -14.45
N ALA A 8 -20.04 -26.59 -14.51
CA ALA A 8 -20.10 -25.14 -14.43
C ALA A 8 -19.54 -24.63 -13.10
N ILE A 9 -19.99 -25.19 -11.96
CA ILE A 9 -19.50 -24.81 -10.62
C ILE A 9 -17.98 -25.04 -10.50
N GLY A 10 -17.46 -26.16 -11.03
CA GLY A 10 -16.03 -26.45 -11.03
C GLY A 10 -15.20 -25.41 -11.78
N ILE A 11 -15.66 -25.00 -12.97
CA ILE A 11 -14.99 -23.98 -13.78
C ILE A 11 -15.04 -22.61 -13.10
N TYR A 12 -16.19 -22.21 -12.54
CA TYR A 12 -16.29 -20.98 -11.77
C TYR A 12 -15.33 -20.97 -10.57
N GLY A 13 -15.25 -22.09 -9.83
CA GLY A 13 -14.32 -22.24 -8.71
C GLY A 13 -12.87 -22.09 -9.14
N PHE A 14 -12.48 -22.75 -10.23
CA PHE A 14 -11.13 -22.67 -10.78
C PHE A 14 -10.78 -21.23 -11.23
N LEU A 15 -11.68 -20.56 -11.94
CA LEU A 15 -11.48 -19.17 -12.36
C LEU A 15 -11.31 -18.23 -11.17
N LEU A 16 -12.14 -18.36 -10.14
CA LEU A 16 -12.02 -17.56 -8.92
C LEU A 16 -10.70 -17.82 -8.20
N PHE A 17 -10.24 -19.06 -8.15
CA PHE A 17 -8.93 -19.41 -7.59
C PHE A 17 -7.78 -18.75 -8.36
N VAL A 18 -7.76 -18.88 -9.69
CA VAL A 18 -6.71 -18.27 -10.54
C VAL A 18 -6.68 -16.76 -10.40
N MET A 19 -7.85 -16.09 -10.41
CA MET A 19 -7.94 -14.64 -10.21
C MET A 19 -7.44 -14.23 -8.82
N SER A 20 -7.76 -14.99 -7.78
CA SER A 20 -7.30 -14.73 -6.41
C SER A 20 -5.79 -14.89 -6.27
N ALA A 21 -5.23 -15.95 -6.86
CA ALA A 21 -3.80 -16.21 -6.89
C ALA A 21 -3.05 -15.11 -7.65
N ALA A 22 -3.50 -14.75 -8.86
CA ALA A 22 -2.91 -13.70 -9.66
C ALA A 22 -2.91 -12.35 -8.92
N LYS A 23 -4.03 -11.99 -8.29
CA LYS A 23 -4.14 -10.79 -7.46
C LYS A 23 -3.14 -10.82 -6.31
N THR A 24 -3.02 -11.95 -5.60
CA THR A 24 -2.09 -12.10 -4.48
C THR A 24 -0.64 -11.90 -4.92
N VAL A 25 -0.24 -12.53 -6.03
CA VAL A 25 1.10 -12.38 -6.61
C VAL A 25 1.38 -10.92 -6.99
N ALA A 26 0.41 -10.25 -7.63
CA ALA A 26 0.54 -8.85 -8.01
C ALA A 26 0.75 -7.96 -6.78
N VAL A 27 -0.06 -8.13 -5.73
CA VAL A 27 0.06 -7.38 -4.47
C VAL A 27 1.43 -7.62 -3.83
N VAL A 28 1.87 -8.87 -3.70
CA VAL A 28 3.19 -9.19 -3.10
C VAL A 28 4.31 -8.51 -3.87
N ARG A 29 4.30 -8.57 -5.21
CA ARG A 29 5.29 -7.89 -6.06
C ARG A 29 5.27 -6.37 -5.86
N SER A 30 4.09 -5.76 -5.79
CA SER A 30 3.95 -4.32 -5.53
C SER A 30 4.51 -3.92 -4.16
N VAL A 31 4.21 -4.69 -3.11
CA VAL A 31 4.74 -4.43 -1.76
C VAL A 31 6.26 -4.54 -1.74
N VAL A 32 6.82 -5.61 -2.28
CA VAL A 32 8.27 -5.80 -2.34
C VAL A 32 8.94 -4.70 -3.16
N GLY A 33 8.37 -4.33 -4.31
CA GLY A 33 8.83 -3.23 -5.14
C GLY A 33 8.84 -1.89 -4.39
N PHE A 34 7.77 -1.60 -3.64
CA PHE A 34 7.66 -0.41 -2.83
C PHE A 34 8.70 -0.36 -1.69
N LEU A 35 8.89 -1.47 -0.95
CA LEU A 35 9.88 -1.55 0.12
C LEU A 35 11.31 -1.37 -0.41
N MET A 36 11.64 -2.01 -1.54
CA MET A 36 12.92 -1.83 -2.21
C MET A 36 13.13 -0.38 -2.65
N TRP A 37 12.09 0.27 -3.21
CA TRP A 37 12.14 1.68 -3.57
C TRP A 37 12.38 2.56 -2.35
N GLN A 38 11.62 2.37 -1.26
CA GLN A 38 11.77 3.16 -0.03
C GLN A 38 13.19 3.04 0.53
N TYR A 39 13.75 1.84 0.57
CA TYR A 39 15.12 1.62 1.00
C TYR A 39 16.13 2.38 0.15
N ARG A 40 15.99 2.33 -1.17
CA ARG A 40 16.87 3.06 -2.10
C ARG A 40 16.74 4.56 -1.90
N ALA A 41 15.52 5.08 -1.75
CA ALA A 41 15.27 6.51 -1.56
C ALA A 41 15.91 7.04 -0.26
N VAL A 42 15.69 6.36 0.86
CA VAL A 42 16.29 6.72 2.16
C VAL A 42 17.82 6.55 2.11
N ARG A 43 18.34 5.53 1.42
CA ARG A 43 19.79 5.35 1.25
C ARG A 43 20.42 6.50 0.50
N ILE A 44 19.80 6.96 -0.60
CA ILE A 44 20.31 8.09 -1.38
C ILE A 44 20.23 9.38 -0.55
N ALA A 45 19.12 9.63 0.13
CA ALA A 45 18.99 10.80 1.02
C ALA A 45 20.06 10.80 2.13
N LYS A 46 20.39 9.63 2.68
CA LYS A 46 21.47 9.49 3.65
C LYS A 46 22.86 9.75 3.04
N GLN A 47 23.10 9.27 1.81
CA GLN A 47 24.36 9.50 1.08
C GLN A 47 24.56 10.97 0.70
N LEU A 48 23.47 11.71 0.49
CA LEU A 48 23.47 13.15 0.25
C LEU A 48 23.51 13.98 1.54
N GLU A 49 23.70 13.34 2.69
CA GLU A 49 23.75 13.96 4.03
C GLU A 49 22.53 14.80 4.45
N VAL A 50 21.45 14.78 3.66
CA VAL A 50 20.20 15.48 3.95
C VAL A 50 19.31 14.76 4.95
N SER A 51 19.45 13.43 5.12
CA SER A 51 18.67 12.65 6.08
C SER A 51 19.54 11.80 6.99
N ARG A 52 19.22 11.82 8.29
CA ARG A 52 19.87 10.95 9.31
C ARG A 52 19.19 9.58 9.44
N THR A 53 18.10 9.35 8.72
CA THR A 53 17.30 8.13 8.84
C THR A 53 18.06 6.91 8.30
N SER A 54 18.08 5.82 9.08
CA SER A 54 18.70 4.56 8.64
C SER A 54 17.79 3.79 7.68
N PRO A 55 18.25 3.42 6.46
CA PRO A 55 17.46 2.65 5.49
C PRO A 55 16.99 1.30 6.03
N ARG A 56 17.81 0.64 6.87
CA ARG A 56 17.45 -0.66 7.47
C ARG A 56 16.34 -0.52 8.51
N ARG A 57 16.39 0.53 9.33
CA ARG A 57 15.34 0.80 10.34
C ARG A 57 14.02 1.18 9.69
N ALA A 58 14.08 1.87 8.54
CA ALA A 58 12.90 2.19 7.74
C ALA A 58 12.16 0.92 7.28
N ILE A 59 12.86 -0.04 6.65
CA ILE A 59 12.24 -1.32 6.26
C ILE A 59 11.72 -2.07 7.49
N LEU A 60 12.55 -2.22 8.53
CA LEU A 60 12.20 -3.06 9.67
C LEU A 60 10.92 -2.60 10.38
N SER A 61 10.63 -1.29 10.32
CA SER A 61 9.42 -0.72 10.89
C SER A 61 8.10 -1.23 10.30
N TRP A 62 8.12 -1.78 9.09
CA TRP A 62 6.94 -2.40 8.45
C TRP A 62 6.60 -3.78 9.03
N PHE A 63 7.60 -4.48 9.57
CA PHE A 63 7.44 -5.85 10.07
C PHE A 63 7.11 -5.89 11.56
N ILE A 64 7.38 -4.82 12.30
CA ILE A 64 7.11 -4.75 13.74
C ILE A 64 5.65 -4.33 13.96
N PRO A 65 4.80 -5.19 14.55
CA PRO A 65 3.43 -4.83 14.89
C PRO A 65 3.39 -3.61 15.82
N GLY A 66 2.35 -2.77 15.72
CA GLY A 66 2.27 -1.51 16.45
C GLY A 66 3.10 -0.39 15.82
N VAL A 67 4.38 -0.65 15.53
CA VAL A 67 5.29 0.31 14.89
C VAL A 67 4.89 0.58 13.43
N ASN A 68 4.44 -0.44 12.71
CA ASN A 68 3.95 -0.36 11.34
C ASN A 68 2.78 0.63 11.17
N LEU A 69 2.06 1.01 12.24
CA LEU A 69 0.95 1.98 12.17
C LEU A 69 1.42 3.44 12.07
N PHE A 70 2.64 3.74 12.50
CA PHE A 70 3.10 5.13 12.62
C PHE A 70 4.45 5.38 11.95
N LYS A 71 5.42 4.47 12.11
CA LYS A 71 6.79 4.69 11.63
C LYS A 71 6.90 4.80 10.12
N PRO A 72 6.21 3.98 9.30
CA PRO A 72 6.32 4.13 7.86
C PRO A 72 5.89 5.51 7.35
N TYR A 73 4.81 6.04 7.90
CA TYR A 73 4.37 7.41 7.63
C TYR A 73 5.41 8.45 8.04
N GLN A 74 5.97 8.32 9.26
CA GLN A 74 7.02 9.23 9.73
C GLN A 74 8.22 9.20 8.80
N VAL A 75 8.71 8.03 8.42
CA VAL A 75 9.87 7.88 7.51
C VAL A 75 9.63 8.59 6.18
N LEU A 76 8.46 8.42 5.56
CA LEU A 76 8.15 9.05 4.26
C LEU A 76 7.93 10.56 4.37
N ARG A 77 7.28 11.02 5.45
CA ARG A 77 7.08 12.44 5.73
C ARG A 77 8.41 13.13 5.99
N ASP A 78 9.22 12.56 6.86
CA ASP A 78 10.51 13.12 7.25
C ASP A 78 11.46 13.11 6.04
N LEU A 79 11.47 12.03 5.24
CA LEU A 79 12.18 11.99 3.96
C LEU A 79 11.71 13.11 3.00
N TRP A 80 10.41 13.38 2.89
CA TRP A 80 9.91 14.47 2.05
C TRP A 80 10.40 15.85 2.54
N LEU A 81 10.40 16.07 3.84
CA LEU A 81 10.85 17.32 4.45
C LEU A 81 12.38 17.51 4.32
N ASP A 82 13.14 16.45 4.59
CA ASP A 82 14.61 16.41 4.44
C ASP A 82 15.04 16.72 3.00
N LEU A 83 14.24 16.33 2.00
CA LEU A 83 14.46 16.65 0.58
C LEU A 83 14.04 18.09 0.20
N GLY A 84 13.77 18.98 1.16
CA GLY A 84 13.29 20.35 0.91
C GLY A 84 11.87 20.43 0.36
N GLY A 85 11.06 19.39 0.60
CA GLY A 85 9.68 19.33 0.16
C GLY A 85 8.76 20.30 0.90
N ALA A 86 7.89 21.01 0.18
CA ALA A 86 6.93 21.93 0.80
C ALA A 86 6.00 21.22 1.80
N ALA A 87 5.80 21.82 2.98
CA ALA A 87 4.99 21.26 4.06
C ALA A 87 3.52 21.01 3.66
N ASN A 88 2.95 21.85 2.77
CA ASN A 88 1.59 21.64 2.26
C ASN A 88 1.45 20.32 1.47
N ARG A 89 2.53 19.84 0.84
CA ARG A 89 2.53 18.60 0.04
C ARG A 89 2.68 17.34 0.91
N ALA A 90 3.07 17.48 2.17
CA ALA A 90 2.98 16.40 3.16
C ALA A 90 1.51 15.99 3.44
N GLY A 91 0.53 16.82 3.05
CA GLY A 91 -0.89 16.47 3.06
C GLY A 91 -1.22 15.23 2.21
N LEU A 92 -0.52 15.01 1.09
CA LEU A 92 -0.73 13.81 0.27
C LEU A 92 -0.24 12.54 0.97
N ILE A 93 0.89 12.62 1.67
CA ILE A 93 1.45 11.50 2.45
C ILE A 93 0.50 11.16 3.61
N ARG A 94 -0.07 12.18 4.26
CA ARG A 94 -1.13 12.00 5.27
C ARG A 94 -2.38 11.35 4.69
N ALA A 95 -2.90 11.87 3.58
CA ALA A 95 -4.08 11.33 2.92
C ALA A 95 -3.89 9.86 2.55
N TRP A 96 -2.77 9.54 1.89
CA TRP A 96 -2.39 8.16 1.57
C TRP A 96 -2.40 7.25 2.81
N TRP A 97 -1.77 7.69 3.89
CA TRP A 97 -1.66 6.90 5.11
C TRP A 97 -3.02 6.69 5.78
N CYS A 98 -3.83 7.75 5.92
CA CYS A 98 -5.18 7.67 6.48
C CYS A 98 -6.07 6.73 5.66
N THR A 99 -6.03 6.81 4.33
CA THR A 99 -6.77 5.88 3.46
C THR A 99 -6.27 4.45 3.62
N GLY A 100 -4.97 4.24 3.77
CA GLY A 100 -4.39 2.93 4.06
C GLY A 100 -4.89 2.34 5.38
N LEU A 101 -4.88 3.12 6.46
CA LEU A 101 -5.40 2.72 7.77
C LEU A 101 -6.90 2.39 7.71
N LEU A 102 -7.69 3.20 7.00
CA LEU A 102 -9.12 2.94 6.81
C LEU A 102 -9.36 1.65 6.02
N THR A 103 -8.53 1.38 5.00
CA THR A 103 -8.58 0.12 4.24
C THR A 103 -8.27 -1.09 5.11
N LEU A 104 -7.30 -0.97 6.03
CA LEU A 104 -6.98 -2.03 7.00
C LEU A 104 -8.16 -2.29 7.95
N ALA A 105 -8.78 -1.23 8.47
CA ALA A 105 -9.95 -1.34 9.35
C ALA A 105 -11.11 -2.07 8.65
N LEU A 106 -11.44 -1.69 7.41
CA LEU A 106 -12.46 -2.38 6.61
C LEU A 106 -12.09 -3.84 6.30
N GLY A 107 -10.80 -4.14 6.14
CA GLY A 107 -10.33 -5.50 5.91
C GLY A 107 -10.59 -6.41 7.12
N VAL A 108 -10.33 -5.89 8.32
CA VAL A 108 -10.61 -6.57 9.59
C VAL A 108 -12.12 -6.78 9.75
N GLU A 109 -12.93 -5.73 9.58
CA GLU A 109 -14.39 -5.80 9.61
C GLU A 109 -14.93 -6.87 8.66
N ARG A 110 -14.48 -6.87 7.40
CA ARG A 110 -14.88 -7.86 6.40
C ARG A 110 -14.57 -9.29 6.84
N GLN A 111 -13.42 -9.52 7.46
CA GLN A 111 -13.03 -10.85 7.95
C GLN A 111 -13.90 -11.30 9.11
N TRP A 112 -14.29 -10.40 10.00
CA TRP A 112 -15.26 -10.68 11.06
C TRP A 112 -16.66 -10.94 10.50
N MET A 113 -17.12 -10.11 9.54
CA MET A 113 -18.42 -10.31 8.88
C MET A 113 -18.51 -11.66 8.17
N LEU A 114 -17.46 -12.12 7.52
CA LEU A 114 -17.45 -13.45 6.88
C LEU A 114 -17.59 -14.57 7.93
N ARG A 115 -16.90 -14.45 9.06
CA ARG A 115 -17.01 -15.42 10.16
C ARG A 115 -18.40 -15.42 10.80
N LEU A 116 -19.04 -14.25 10.89
CA LEU A 116 -20.40 -14.12 11.40
C LEU A 116 -21.44 -14.60 10.39
N ALA A 117 -21.21 -14.42 9.09
CA ALA A 117 -22.11 -14.91 8.03
C ALA A 117 -22.16 -16.45 7.94
N ASP A 118 -21.11 -17.13 8.41
CA ASP A 118 -21.10 -18.59 8.54
C ASP A 118 -21.95 -19.07 9.73
N VAL A 119 -22.28 -18.19 10.68
CA VAL A 119 -23.03 -18.49 11.92
C VAL A 119 -24.45 -17.93 11.88
N GLU A 120 -24.64 -16.75 11.29
CA GLU A 120 -25.90 -16.05 11.09
C GLU A 120 -26.16 -15.84 9.60
N ALA A 121 -27.42 -15.92 9.16
CA ALA A 121 -27.80 -15.65 7.78
C ALA A 121 -27.73 -14.15 7.44
N ILE A 122 -26.51 -13.58 7.44
CA ILE A 122 -26.23 -12.21 7.06
C ILE A 122 -26.66 -11.98 5.61
N SER A 123 -27.33 -10.85 5.36
CA SER A 123 -27.79 -10.52 4.01
C SER A 123 -26.63 -10.48 2.99
N THR A 124 -26.80 -11.18 1.87
CA THR A 124 -25.84 -11.18 0.75
C THR A 124 -25.58 -9.77 0.20
N GLY A 125 -26.53 -8.85 0.39
CA GLY A 125 -26.40 -7.43 0.03
C GLY A 125 -25.34 -6.70 0.85
N ALA A 126 -25.34 -6.87 2.17
CA ALA A 126 -24.35 -6.24 3.06
C ALA A 126 -22.93 -6.70 2.72
N LEU A 127 -22.72 -8.02 2.52
CA LEU A 127 -21.42 -8.58 2.15
C LEU A 127 -20.89 -8.02 0.80
N ARG A 128 -21.78 -7.79 -0.17
CA ARG A 128 -21.42 -7.20 -1.47
C ARG A 128 -21.02 -5.73 -1.31
N LEU A 129 -21.76 -4.95 -0.53
CA LEU A 129 -21.48 -3.54 -0.31
C LEU A 129 -20.12 -3.35 0.39
N THR A 130 -19.85 -4.11 1.45
CA THR A 130 -18.56 -4.07 2.17
C THR A 130 -17.40 -4.45 1.24
N ARG A 131 -17.59 -5.44 0.35
CA ARG A 131 -16.57 -5.81 -0.65
C ARG A 131 -16.28 -4.69 -1.64
N LEU A 132 -17.31 -4.00 -2.13
CA LEU A 132 -17.14 -2.86 -3.05
C LEU A 132 -16.42 -1.69 -2.36
N ALA A 133 -16.84 -1.35 -1.14
CA ALA A 133 -16.20 -0.30 -0.34
C ALA A 133 -14.71 -0.58 -0.10
N TYR A 134 -14.39 -1.80 0.35
CA TYR A 134 -12.99 -2.24 0.55
C TYR A 134 -12.16 -2.13 -0.73
N THR A 135 -12.70 -2.60 -1.86
CA THR A 135 -12.00 -2.56 -3.15
C THR A 135 -11.75 -1.13 -3.61
N GLY A 136 -12.75 -0.26 -3.49
CA GLY A 136 -12.63 1.16 -3.83
C GLY A 136 -11.58 1.87 -2.98
N MET A 137 -11.57 1.65 -1.67
CA MET A 137 -10.57 2.24 -0.78
C MET A 137 -9.16 1.72 -1.06
N PHE A 138 -9.01 0.42 -1.37
CA PHE A 138 -7.72 -0.14 -1.73
C PHE A 138 -7.14 0.48 -3.02
N LEU A 139 -7.99 0.68 -4.03
CA LEU A 139 -7.60 1.35 -5.27
C LEU A 139 -7.20 2.81 -5.02
N LEU A 140 -7.98 3.53 -4.20
CA LEU A 140 -7.65 4.91 -3.80
C LEU A 140 -6.32 4.98 -3.05
N ALA A 141 -6.10 4.10 -2.06
CA ALA A 141 -4.83 4.01 -1.34
C ALA A 141 -3.66 3.73 -2.29
N THR A 142 -3.86 2.87 -3.29
CA THR A 142 -2.85 2.55 -4.31
C THR A 142 -2.53 3.76 -5.18
N ALA A 143 -3.55 4.47 -5.67
CA ALA A 143 -3.36 5.68 -6.48
C ALA A 143 -2.60 6.77 -5.70
N LEU A 144 -2.96 6.97 -4.42
CA LEU A 144 -2.27 7.90 -3.53
C LEU A 144 -0.82 7.46 -3.28
N CYS A 145 -0.57 6.16 -3.10
CA CYS A 145 0.78 5.61 -2.94
C CYS A 145 1.66 5.93 -4.15
N ILE A 146 1.15 5.68 -5.36
CA ILE A 146 1.86 6.00 -6.62
C ILE A 146 2.16 7.50 -6.67
N GLY A 147 1.21 8.36 -6.30
CA GLY A 147 1.42 9.82 -6.23
C GLY A 147 2.51 10.23 -5.24
N VAL A 148 2.58 9.60 -4.06
CA VAL A 148 3.64 9.83 -3.06
C VAL A 148 5.00 9.40 -3.60
N VAL A 149 5.10 8.17 -4.14
CA VAL A 149 6.33 7.62 -4.73
C VAL A 149 6.85 8.54 -5.82
N TRP A 150 5.99 8.93 -6.76
CA TRP A 150 6.37 9.75 -7.90
C TRP A 150 6.83 11.15 -7.49
N ARG A 151 6.20 11.76 -6.47
CA ARG A 151 6.64 13.06 -5.93
C ARG A 151 8.00 12.98 -5.27
N ILE A 152 8.20 12.01 -4.37
CA ILE A 152 9.48 11.84 -3.68
C ILE A 152 10.58 11.52 -4.70
N GLN A 153 10.30 10.63 -5.66
CA GLN A 153 11.23 10.28 -6.72
C GLN A 153 11.63 11.48 -7.56
N ARG A 154 10.67 12.31 -8.01
CA ARG A 154 10.94 13.53 -8.78
C ARG A 154 11.84 14.49 -8.03
N ARG A 155 11.60 14.72 -6.74
CA ARG A 155 12.44 15.59 -5.91
C ARG A 155 13.85 15.04 -5.72
N LEU A 156 13.96 13.75 -5.47
CA LEU A 156 15.24 13.09 -5.29
C LEU A 156 16.10 13.18 -6.56
N VAL A 157 15.49 13.05 -7.75
CA VAL A 157 16.19 13.25 -9.03
C VAL A 157 16.61 14.71 -9.22
N GLN A 158 15.76 15.68 -8.87
CA GLN A 158 16.08 17.10 -8.97
C GLN A 158 17.29 17.47 -8.10
N MET A 159 17.28 17.10 -6.81
CA MET A 159 18.39 17.37 -5.91
C MET A 159 19.69 16.71 -6.37
N LYS A 160 19.62 15.46 -6.87
CA LYS A 160 20.83 14.79 -7.39
C LYS A 160 21.45 15.59 -8.54
N GLY A 161 20.62 16.17 -9.40
CA GLY A 161 21.07 17.05 -10.49
C GLY A 161 21.55 18.42 -10.03
N GLU A 162 21.10 18.93 -8.89
CA GLU A 162 21.61 20.17 -8.28
C GLU A 162 23.00 19.93 -7.66
N VAL A 163 23.16 18.84 -6.90
CA VAL A 163 24.46 18.48 -6.30
C VAL A 163 25.53 18.24 -7.35
N LEU A 164 25.22 17.50 -8.42
CA LEU A 164 26.16 17.25 -9.52
C LEU A 164 26.54 18.51 -10.33
N ARG A 165 25.72 19.56 -10.28
CA ARG A 165 26.03 20.85 -10.93
C ARG A 165 26.86 21.77 -10.04
N ALA A 166 26.90 21.51 -8.73
CA ALA A 166 27.62 22.30 -7.74
C ALA A 166 29.01 21.73 -7.41
N SER A 167 29.30 20.48 -7.78
CA SER A 167 30.61 19.81 -7.69
C SER A 167 31.44 20.00 -8.94
#